data_AF-A0A956KSW3-F1
#
_entry.id   AF-A0A956KSW3-F1
#
_cell.length_a   1.000
_cell.length_b   1.000
_cell.length_c   1.000
_cell.angle_alpha   90.00
_cell.angle_beta   90.00
_cell.angle_gamma   90.00
#
_symmetry.space_group_name_H-M   'P 1'
#
loop_
_entity.id
_entity.type
_entity.pdbx_description
1 polymer ?
#
loop_
_entity_poly.entity_id
_entity_poly.type
_entity_poly.pdbx_seq_one_letter_code
_entity_poly.pdbx_strand_id
1 'polypeptide(L)'
;AKAEREKREAEEAAAKAAHEAELKASAGKAATEYAAGLDAVEALVSENKWVEADEKMTEVATAIAEYRALDPVPAEIAALVPQHEALTPKLDANRRERETAAWIERAEAVVGDRAKCEEPSEVAAAREQVEGLQESDVGYAKVQELNTKLEGCLKNMPPPSEWRYNVRDDPMGGAVATAAVQSSNSFEFEFPYQGIQHVSLTIRSDDGTDVILSIEQGQFLCTMGCSVMVRFDDGPTDRWRAVGPSDHSTESIFLRKESQFLKQLKNARVLRIEADFFQEGKRVLEFPVARFDASKVN
;
A
#
# COMPACT_ATOMS: atom_id res chain seq x y z
N ALA A 1 -17.29 -26.96 -49.69
CA ALA A 1 -17.20 -27.23 -48.23
C ALA A 1 -16.12 -28.26 -47.87
N LYS A 2 -16.35 -29.59 -47.96
CA LYS A 2 -15.35 -30.60 -47.53
C LYS A 2 -14.06 -30.59 -48.38
N ALA A 3 -14.19 -30.62 -49.70
CA ALA A 3 -13.03 -30.62 -50.61
C ALA A 3 -12.20 -29.32 -50.57
N GLU A 4 -12.84 -28.17 -50.33
CA GLU A 4 -12.13 -26.89 -50.16
C GLU A 4 -11.37 -26.84 -48.82
N ARG A 5 -11.93 -27.43 -47.77
CA ARG A 5 -11.27 -27.55 -46.47
C ARG A 5 -10.04 -28.47 -46.56
N GLU A 6 -10.19 -29.63 -47.20
CA GLU A 6 -9.08 -30.58 -47.43
C GLU A 6 -7.97 -29.97 -48.30
N LYS A 7 -8.33 -29.18 -49.32
CA LYS A 7 -7.35 -28.44 -50.13
C LYS A 7 -6.59 -27.39 -49.32
N ARG A 8 -7.29 -26.60 -48.50
CA ARG A 8 -6.68 -25.59 -47.64
C ARG A 8 -5.74 -26.20 -46.59
N GLU A 9 -6.15 -27.31 -45.97
CA GLU A 9 -5.33 -28.07 -45.02
C GLU A 9 -4.07 -28.63 -45.69
N ALA A 10 -4.15 -29.09 -46.95
CA ALA A 10 -2.99 -29.55 -47.71
C ALA A 10 -2.03 -28.42 -48.11
N GLU A 11 -2.55 -27.26 -48.51
CA GLU A 11 -1.75 -26.08 -48.84
C GLU A 11 -1.02 -25.53 -47.59
N GLU A 12 -1.69 -25.48 -46.45
CA GLU A 12 -1.10 -25.07 -45.16
C GLU A 12 -0.01 -26.05 -44.69
N ALA A 13 -0.25 -27.35 -44.82
CA ALA A 13 0.75 -28.37 -44.51
C ALA A 13 1.99 -28.28 -45.43
N ALA A 14 1.78 -28.00 -46.72
CA ALA A 14 2.88 -27.82 -47.68
C ALA A 14 3.70 -26.56 -47.39
N ALA A 15 3.03 -25.44 -47.04
CA ALA A 15 3.69 -24.21 -46.64
C ALA A 15 4.51 -24.39 -45.35
N LYS A 16 3.95 -25.10 -44.36
CA LYS A 16 4.65 -25.44 -43.12
C LYS A 16 5.90 -26.29 -43.40
N ALA A 17 5.77 -27.34 -44.21
CA ALA A 17 6.89 -28.22 -44.56
C ALA A 17 7.99 -27.48 -45.33
N ALA A 18 7.63 -26.55 -46.22
CA ALA A 18 8.60 -25.72 -46.94
C ALA A 18 9.37 -24.79 -46.00
N HIS A 19 8.69 -24.16 -45.05
CA HIS A 19 9.32 -23.31 -44.04
C HIS A 19 10.23 -24.10 -43.09
N GLU A 20 9.80 -25.27 -42.62
CA GLU A 20 10.64 -26.17 -41.81
C GLU A 20 11.90 -26.63 -42.57
N ALA A 21 11.79 -26.87 -43.88
CA ALA A 21 12.95 -27.23 -44.72
C ALA A 21 13.93 -26.06 -44.88
N GLU A 22 13.42 -24.84 -45.01
CA GLU A 22 14.25 -23.62 -45.05
C GLU A 22 15.01 -23.40 -43.73
N LEU A 23 14.32 -23.53 -42.59
CA LEU A 23 14.95 -23.47 -41.26
C LEU A 23 16.01 -24.56 -41.10
N LYS A 24 15.74 -25.79 -41.52
CA LYS A 24 16.75 -26.87 -41.47
C LYS A 24 17.96 -26.55 -42.35
N ALA A 25 17.78 -25.90 -43.50
CA ALA A 25 18.87 -25.49 -44.38
C ALA A 25 19.72 -24.34 -43.81
N SER A 26 19.11 -23.41 -43.05
CA SER A 26 19.81 -22.30 -42.39
C SER A 26 20.40 -22.65 -41.02
N ALA A 27 20.10 -23.84 -40.48
CA ALA A 27 20.46 -24.25 -39.12
C ALA A 27 21.96 -24.10 -38.78
N GLY A 28 22.87 -24.39 -39.72
CA GLY A 28 24.31 -24.24 -39.47
C GLY A 28 24.76 -22.78 -39.25
N LYS A 29 24.17 -21.83 -40.01
CA LYS A 29 24.43 -20.40 -39.81
C LYS A 29 23.85 -19.95 -38.47
N ALA A 30 22.60 -20.34 -38.20
CA ALA A 30 21.94 -20.03 -36.94
C ALA A 30 22.69 -20.60 -35.73
N ALA A 31 23.25 -21.81 -35.83
CA ALA A 31 24.08 -22.41 -34.77
C ALA A 31 25.37 -21.64 -34.53
N THR A 32 25.99 -21.09 -35.57
CA THR A 32 27.20 -20.25 -35.43
C THR A 32 26.87 -18.94 -34.72
N GLU A 33 25.78 -18.29 -35.12
CA GLU A 33 25.28 -17.06 -34.47
C GLU A 33 24.85 -17.32 -33.02
N TYR A 34 24.24 -18.48 -32.77
CA TYR A 34 23.84 -18.92 -31.43
C TYR A 34 25.04 -19.14 -30.52
N ALA A 35 26.05 -19.88 -30.99
CA ALA A 35 27.28 -20.11 -30.22
C ALA A 35 27.98 -18.79 -29.86
N ALA A 36 28.16 -17.90 -30.85
CA ALA A 36 28.75 -16.58 -30.61
C ALA A 36 27.92 -15.74 -29.63
N GLY A 37 26.59 -15.87 -29.67
CA GLY A 37 25.68 -15.24 -28.72
C GLY A 37 25.86 -15.77 -27.29
N LEU A 38 25.93 -17.09 -27.11
CA LEU A 38 26.17 -17.71 -25.80
C LEU A 38 27.54 -17.35 -25.23
N ASP A 39 28.59 -17.33 -26.06
CA ASP A 39 29.93 -16.90 -25.66
C ASP A 39 29.94 -15.43 -25.22
N ALA A 40 29.18 -14.57 -25.91
CA ALA A 40 29.02 -13.17 -25.52
C ALA A 40 28.29 -13.03 -24.16
N VAL A 41 27.24 -13.83 -23.92
CA VAL A 41 26.56 -13.87 -22.61
C VAL A 41 27.54 -14.29 -21.51
N GLU A 42 28.33 -15.34 -21.74
CA GLU A 42 29.31 -15.82 -20.76
C GLU A 42 30.41 -14.79 -20.48
N ALA A 43 30.88 -14.08 -21.51
CA ALA A 43 31.81 -12.96 -21.36
C ALA A 43 31.22 -11.84 -20.50
N LEU A 44 29.98 -11.40 -20.79
CA LEU A 44 29.29 -10.37 -20.01
C LEU A 44 29.08 -10.77 -18.55
N VAL A 45 28.73 -12.04 -18.31
CA VAL A 45 28.64 -12.62 -16.95
C VAL A 45 30.00 -12.53 -16.24
N SER A 46 31.10 -12.89 -16.91
CA SER A 46 32.45 -12.81 -16.31
C SER A 46 32.90 -11.38 -16.00
N GLU A 47 32.37 -10.39 -16.73
CA GLU A 47 32.61 -8.96 -16.52
C GLU A 47 31.67 -8.32 -15.48
N ASN A 48 30.78 -9.11 -14.85
CA ASN A 48 29.71 -8.63 -13.97
C ASN A 48 28.69 -7.68 -14.65
N LYS A 49 28.55 -7.74 -15.97
CA LYS A 49 27.58 -6.94 -16.74
C LYS A 49 26.26 -7.67 -16.89
N TRP A 50 25.60 -7.91 -15.75
CA TRP A 50 24.43 -8.78 -15.66
C TRP A 50 23.19 -8.31 -16.43
N VAL A 51 22.96 -6.99 -16.51
CA VAL A 51 21.85 -6.44 -17.31
C VAL A 51 22.06 -6.72 -18.80
N GLU A 52 23.25 -6.39 -19.31
CA GLU A 52 23.63 -6.64 -20.71
C GLU A 52 23.59 -8.14 -21.03
N ALA A 53 23.99 -8.99 -20.08
CA ALA A 53 23.95 -10.44 -20.23
C ALA A 53 22.50 -10.98 -20.32
N ASP A 54 21.56 -10.49 -19.50
CA ASP A 54 20.14 -10.84 -19.58
C ASP A 54 19.51 -10.43 -20.92
N GLU A 55 19.78 -9.19 -21.37
CA GLU A 55 19.31 -8.68 -22.66
C GLU A 55 19.85 -9.54 -23.80
N LYS A 56 21.15 -9.85 -23.77
CA LYS A 56 21.79 -10.70 -24.77
C LYS A 56 21.23 -12.12 -24.75
N MET A 57 20.98 -12.69 -23.57
CA MET A 57 20.39 -14.02 -23.45
C MET A 57 18.97 -14.08 -24.02
N THR A 58 18.19 -13.02 -23.83
CA THR A 58 16.84 -12.89 -24.39
C THR A 58 16.88 -12.80 -25.92
N GLU A 59 17.80 -12.02 -26.48
CA GLU A 59 18.03 -11.92 -27.93
C GLU A 59 18.40 -13.29 -28.49
N VAL A 60 19.35 -13.98 -27.86
CA VAL A 60 19.80 -15.31 -28.24
C VAL A 60 18.66 -16.32 -28.19
N ALA A 61 17.90 -16.37 -27.09
CA ALA A 61 16.76 -17.27 -26.93
C ALA A 61 15.66 -17.02 -27.97
N THR A 62 15.43 -15.76 -28.35
CA THR A 62 14.45 -15.39 -29.38
C THR A 62 14.92 -15.85 -30.76
N ALA A 63 16.21 -15.65 -31.08
CA ALA A 63 16.77 -15.99 -32.38
C ALA A 63 16.73 -17.50 -32.68
N ILE A 64 16.77 -18.36 -31.67
CA ILE A 64 16.73 -19.82 -31.84
C ILE A 64 15.36 -20.47 -31.58
N ALA A 65 14.34 -19.69 -31.22
CA ALA A 65 13.05 -20.21 -30.77
C ALA A 65 12.37 -21.10 -31.82
N GLU A 66 12.33 -20.66 -33.08
CA GLU A 66 11.73 -21.41 -34.20
C GLU A 66 12.50 -22.71 -34.48
N TYR A 67 13.83 -22.70 -34.35
CA TYR A 67 14.67 -23.88 -34.56
C TYR A 67 14.47 -24.93 -33.45
N ARG A 68 14.26 -24.51 -32.19
CA ARG A 68 13.96 -25.41 -31.07
C ARG A 68 12.56 -26.04 -31.16
N ALA A 69 11.65 -25.45 -31.95
CA ALA A 69 10.31 -25.97 -32.18
C ALA A 69 10.24 -27.05 -33.29
N LEU A 70 11.34 -27.27 -34.03
CA LEU A 70 11.42 -28.30 -35.06
C LEU A 70 11.50 -29.71 -34.48
N ASP A 71 10.90 -30.69 -35.17
CA ASP A 71 11.02 -32.11 -34.85
C ASP A 71 11.67 -32.90 -36.03
N PRO A 72 12.86 -33.49 -35.84
CA PRO A 72 13.77 -33.28 -34.72
C PRO A 72 14.46 -31.90 -34.79
N VAL A 73 14.88 -31.38 -33.64
CA VAL A 73 15.71 -30.17 -33.55
C VAL A 73 17.02 -30.40 -34.31
N PRO A 74 17.50 -29.44 -35.12
CA PRO A 74 18.78 -29.55 -35.81
C PRO A 74 19.92 -29.86 -34.85
N ALA A 75 20.78 -30.83 -35.20
CA ALA A 75 21.80 -31.37 -34.31
C ALA A 75 22.81 -30.30 -33.83
N GLU A 76 23.13 -29.34 -34.70
CA GLU A 76 24.02 -28.23 -34.43
C GLU A 76 23.45 -27.29 -33.35
N ILE A 77 22.15 -27.05 -33.38
CA ILE A 77 21.45 -26.26 -32.36
C ILE A 77 21.30 -27.06 -31.07
N ALA A 78 20.94 -28.34 -31.16
CA ALA A 78 20.78 -29.23 -30.02
C ALA A 78 22.08 -29.37 -29.21
N ALA A 79 23.25 -29.32 -29.86
CA ALA A 79 24.56 -29.35 -29.20
C ALA A 79 24.83 -28.14 -28.28
N LEU A 80 24.19 -26.99 -28.54
CA LEU A 80 24.37 -25.75 -27.79
C LEU A 80 23.34 -25.55 -26.67
N VAL A 81 22.27 -26.35 -26.66
CA VAL A 81 21.23 -26.31 -25.62
C VAL A 81 21.78 -26.48 -24.19
N PRO A 82 22.72 -27.40 -23.92
CA PRO A 82 23.27 -27.54 -22.57
C PRO A 82 24.01 -26.30 -22.06
N GLN A 83 24.72 -25.57 -22.93
CA GLN A 83 25.40 -24.32 -22.55
C GLN A 83 24.38 -23.23 -22.21
N HIS A 84 23.32 -23.09 -23.01
CA HIS A 84 22.22 -22.19 -22.72
C HIS A 84 21.56 -22.51 -21.37
N GLU A 85 21.20 -23.77 -21.15
CA GLU A 85 20.56 -24.24 -19.91
C GLU A 85 21.45 -24.07 -18.67
N ALA A 86 22.78 -24.04 -18.85
CA ALA A 86 23.71 -23.75 -17.77
C ALA A 86 23.82 -22.25 -17.44
N LEU A 87 23.55 -21.36 -18.41
CA LEU A 87 23.63 -19.90 -18.25
C LEU A 87 22.33 -19.31 -17.69
N THR A 88 21.16 -19.80 -18.13
CA THR A 88 19.84 -19.33 -17.68
C THR A 88 19.70 -19.24 -16.16
N PRO A 89 19.97 -20.31 -15.36
CA PRO A 89 19.79 -20.24 -13.91
C PRO A 89 20.76 -19.27 -13.22
N LYS A 90 21.95 -19.04 -13.80
CA LYS A 90 22.92 -18.06 -13.26
C LYS A 90 22.41 -16.64 -13.42
N LEU A 91 21.90 -16.32 -14.61
CA LEU A 91 21.29 -15.02 -14.91
C LEU A 91 20.04 -14.78 -14.06
N ASP A 92 19.16 -15.78 -13.97
CA ASP A 92 17.96 -15.70 -13.15
C ASP A 92 18.29 -15.50 -11.66
N ALA A 93 19.29 -16.20 -11.12
CA ALA A 93 19.73 -16.02 -9.74
C ALA A 93 20.27 -14.60 -9.49
N ASN A 94 21.08 -14.07 -10.41
CA ASN A 94 21.59 -12.71 -10.27
C ASN A 94 20.50 -11.64 -10.44
N ARG A 95 19.54 -11.85 -11.35
CA ARG A 95 18.36 -10.99 -11.48
C ARG A 95 17.58 -10.92 -10.17
N ARG A 96 17.28 -12.07 -9.55
CA ARG A 96 16.61 -12.11 -8.24
C ARG A 96 17.43 -11.43 -7.15
N GLU A 97 18.74 -11.60 -7.13
CA GLU A 97 19.62 -10.92 -6.16
C GLU A 97 19.53 -9.39 -6.29
N ARG A 98 19.57 -8.86 -7.51
CA ARG A 98 19.43 -7.41 -7.78
C ARG A 98 18.04 -6.89 -7.41
N GLU A 99 16.99 -7.61 -7.81
CA GLU A 99 15.61 -7.26 -7.47
C GLU A 99 15.37 -7.30 -5.95
N THR A 100 15.95 -8.29 -5.27
CA THR A 100 15.91 -8.42 -3.82
C THR A 100 16.63 -7.28 -3.13
N ALA A 101 17.82 -6.89 -3.60
CA ALA A 101 18.54 -5.75 -3.06
C ALA A 101 17.74 -4.45 -3.21
N ALA A 102 17.17 -4.20 -4.40
CA ALA A 102 16.34 -3.03 -4.65
C ALA A 102 15.06 -3.05 -3.80
N TRP A 103 14.46 -4.23 -3.61
CA TRP A 103 13.30 -4.41 -2.73
C TRP A 103 13.64 -4.09 -1.28
N ILE A 104 14.77 -4.61 -0.78
CA ILE A 104 15.25 -4.39 0.60
C ILE A 104 15.43 -2.90 0.84
N GLU A 105 16.07 -2.17 -0.08
CA GLU A 105 16.27 -0.72 0.05
C GLU A 105 14.94 0.04 0.18
N ARG A 106 13.95 -0.29 -0.67
CA ARG A 106 12.61 0.32 -0.59
C ARG A 106 11.92 0.00 0.72
N ALA A 107 11.93 -1.27 1.14
CA ALA A 107 11.30 -1.71 2.37
C ALA A 107 11.96 -1.10 3.62
N GLU A 108 13.29 -0.99 3.64
CA GLU A 108 14.03 -0.31 4.71
C GLU A 108 13.69 1.18 4.78
N ALA A 109 13.55 1.84 3.62
CA ALA A 109 13.15 3.25 3.58
C ALA A 109 11.75 3.47 4.16
N VAL A 110 10.79 2.57 3.91
CA VAL A 110 9.42 2.66 4.47
C VAL A 110 9.40 2.32 5.96
N VAL A 111 10.09 1.26 6.37
CA VAL A 111 10.12 0.83 7.78
C VAL A 111 10.91 1.80 8.66
N GLY A 112 11.96 2.43 8.11
CA GLY A 112 12.79 3.40 8.82
C GLY A 112 12.16 4.78 8.95
N ASP A 113 11.15 5.09 8.15
CA ASP A 113 10.42 6.36 8.18
C ASP A 113 9.00 6.16 8.70
N ARG A 114 8.74 6.69 9.90
CA ARG A 114 7.44 6.61 10.55
C ARG A 114 6.30 7.16 9.66
N ALA A 115 6.53 8.25 8.92
CA ALA A 115 5.49 8.84 8.09
C ALA A 115 5.11 7.91 6.92
N LYS A 116 6.09 7.23 6.32
CA LYS A 116 5.86 6.26 5.24
C LYS A 116 5.19 4.98 5.73
N CYS A 117 5.61 4.48 6.89
CA CYS A 117 4.98 3.34 7.57
C CYS A 117 3.50 3.61 7.94
N GLU A 118 3.08 4.88 8.03
CA GLU A 118 1.70 5.32 8.26
C GLU A 118 0.88 5.55 6.97
N GLU A 119 1.50 5.49 5.80
CA GLU A 119 0.84 5.73 4.52
C GLU A 119 0.52 4.40 3.81
N PRO A 120 -0.77 4.05 3.61
CA PRO A 120 -1.15 2.75 3.04
C PRO A 120 -0.53 2.46 1.67
N SER A 121 -0.40 3.50 0.82
CA SER A 121 0.14 3.36 -0.53
C SER A 121 1.64 3.03 -0.53
N GLU A 122 2.41 3.68 0.35
CA GLU A 122 3.84 3.42 0.55
C GLU A 122 4.08 2.00 1.07
N VAL A 123 3.32 1.56 2.07
CA VAL A 123 3.43 0.20 2.63
C VAL A 123 3.00 -0.85 1.61
N ALA A 124 1.97 -0.59 0.80
CA ALA A 124 1.55 -1.49 -0.27
C ALA A 124 2.63 -1.63 -1.35
N ALA A 125 3.22 -0.51 -1.80
CA ALA A 125 4.30 -0.50 -2.78
C ALA A 125 5.55 -1.24 -2.25
N ALA A 126 5.91 -1.06 -0.98
CA ALA A 126 7.04 -1.76 -0.37
C ALA A 126 6.82 -3.27 -0.17
N ARG A 127 5.57 -3.75 -0.18
CA ARG A 127 5.22 -5.17 -0.06
C ARG A 127 5.12 -5.90 -1.40
N GLU A 128 5.25 -5.21 -2.52
CA GLU A 128 5.28 -5.83 -3.84
C GLU A 128 6.40 -6.88 -3.89
N GLN A 129 6.05 -8.14 -4.14
CA GLN A 129 6.98 -9.25 -3.96
C GLN A 129 8.02 -9.32 -5.08
N VAL A 130 9.21 -9.79 -4.75
CA VAL A 130 10.21 -10.22 -5.74
C VAL A 130 9.75 -11.55 -6.33
N GLU A 131 9.56 -11.59 -7.65
CA GLU A 131 9.04 -12.76 -8.34
C GLU A 131 10.04 -13.93 -8.29
N GLY A 132 9.56 -15.12 -7.90
CA GLY A 132 10.36 -16.34 -7.90
C GLY A 132 11.45 -16.40 -6.81
N LEU A 133 11.42 -15.54 -5.79
CA LEU A 133 12.37 -15.56 -4.68
C LEU A 133 12.34 -16.90 -3.92
N GLN A 134 13.49 -17.54 -3.78
CA GLN A 134 13.68 -18.83 -3.13
C GLN A 134 14.40 -18.68 -1.77
N GLU A 135 14.23 -19.66 -0.88
CA GLU A 135 14.87 -19.65 0.45
C GLU A 135 16.40 -19.68 0.38
N SER A 136 16.97 -20.25 -0.68
CA SER A 136 18.40 -20.28 -0.96
C SER A 136 18.96 -18.97 -1.52
N ASP A 137 18.11 -18.03 -1.94
CA ASP A 137 18.55 -16.79 -2.57
C ASP A 137 19.12 -15.81 -1.53
N VAL A 138 20.10 -15.03 -1.96
CA VAL A 138 20.72 -13.97 -1.15
C VAL A 138 19.65 -12.92 -0.79
N GLY A 139 19.57 -12.58 0.50
CA GLY A 139 18.62 -11.58 0.99
C GLY A 139 17.25 -12.12 1.40
N TYR A 140 16.93 -13.41 1.17
CA TYR A 140 15.65 -14.01 1.55
C TYR A 140 15.29 -13.76 3.02
N ALA A 141 16.20 -14.04 3.95
CA ALA A 141 15.97 -13.83 5.38
C ALA A 141 15.66 -12.37 5.72
N LYS A 142 16.32 -11.43 5.02
CA LYS A 142 16.10 -10.00 5.20
C LYS A 142 14.73 -9.57 4.67
N VAL A 143 14.30 -10.14 3.54
CA VAL A 143 12.96 -9.96 3.00
C VAL A 143 11.89 -10.42 4.00
N GLN A 144 12.06 -11.59 4.62
CA GLN A 144 11.13 -12.09 5.64
C GLN A 144 11.07 -11.17 6.88
N GLU A 145 12.23 -10.71 7.36
CA GLU A 145 12.32 -9.75 8.47
C GLU A 145 11.55 -8.46 8.15
N LEU A 146 11.80 -7.88 6.97
CA LEU A 146 11.19 -6.62 6.55
C LEU A 146 9.70 -6.77 6.26
N ASN A 147 9.25 -7.89 5.70
CA ASN A 147 7.83 -8.20 5.56
C ASN A 147 7.11 -8.21 6.91
N THR A 148 7.72 -8.82 7.92
CA THR A 148 7.18 -8.81 9.30
C THR A 148 7.08 -7.38 9.85
N LYS A 149 8.06 -6.52 9.57
CA LYS A 149 8.04 -5.11 9.97
C LYS A 149 6.98 -4.31 9.21
N LEU A 150 6.81 -4.54 7.91
CA LEU A 150 5.77 -3.93 7.08
C LEU A 150 4.37 -4.38 7.53
N GLU A 151 4.19 -5.63 7.94
CA GLU A 151 2.95 -6.06 8.60
C GLU A 151 2.72 -5.34 9.93
N GLY A 152 3.79 -5.08 10.69
CA GLY A 152 3.76 -4.23 11.88
C GLY A 152 3.29 -2.81 11.56
N CYS A 153 3.74 -2.22 10.45
CA CYS A 153 3.26 -0.92 9.97
C CYS A 153 1.75 -0.93 9.77
N LEU A 154 1.22 -1.95 9.07
CA LEU A 154 -0.22 -2.08 8.83
C LEU A 154 -1.03 -2.28 10.13
N LYS A 155 -0.55 -3.12 11.04
CA LYS A 155 -1.23 -3.38 12.32
C LYS A 155 -1.28 -2.15 13.23
N ASN A 156 -0.22 -1.35 13.21
CA ASN A 156 -0.10 -0.14 14.01
C ASN A 156 -0.62 1.11 13.28
N MET A 157 -1.12 0.96 12.06
CA MET A 157 -1.73 2.04 11.31
C MET A 157 -3.07 2.39 11.97
N PRO A 158 -3.32 3.68 12.24
CA PRO A 158 -4.64 4.09 12.70
C PRO A 158 -5.69 3.72 11.65
N PRO A 159 -6.94 3.44 12.07
CA PRO A 159 -8.03 3.30 11.12
C PRO A 159 -8.08 4.54 10.21
N PRO A 160 -8.45 4.40 8.93
CA PRO A 160 -8.55 5.53 8.03
C PRO A 160 -9.47 6.60 8.65
N SER A 161 -8.90 7.78 8.90
CA SER A 161 -9.61 8.90 9.48
C SER A 161 -10.44 9.59 8.41
N GLU A 162 -11.76 9.55 8.55
CA GLU A 162 -12.71 10.16 7.61
C GLU A 162 -12.99 11.63 7.98
N TRP A 163 -11.93 12.44 8.02
CA TRP A 163 -12.08 13.88 8.27
C TRP A 163 -12.89 14.55 7.16
N ARG A 164 -14.00 15.18 7.53
CA ARG A 164 -14.84 16.00 6.66
C ARG A 164 -14.58 17.47 6.91
N TYR A 165 -14.10 18.18 5.90
CA TYR A 165 -13.80 19.60 5.96
C TYR A 165 -14.89 20.41 5.25
N ASN A 166 -15.30 21.53 5.84
CA ASN A 166 -16.30 22.42 5.25
C ASN A 166 -15.99 23.88 5.66
N VAL A 167 -16.06 24.78 4.69
CA VAL A 167 -15.96 26.23 4.88
C VAL A 167 -17.23 26.88 4.35
N ARG A 168 -17.81 27.77 5.13
CA ARG A 168 -19.05 28.48 4.80
C ARG A 168 -18.94 29.94 5.19
N ASP A 169 -19.41 30.83 4.32
CA ASP A 169 -19.46 32.27 4.60
C ASP A 169 -20.45 32.54 5.73
N ASP A 170 -20.08 33.42 6.65
CA ASP A 170 -20.99 33.92 7.67
C ASP A 170 -21.74 35.13 7.09
N PRO A 171 -23.08 35.12 7.02
CA PRO A 171 -23.87 36.27 6.57
C PRO A 171 -23.63 37.55 7.40
N MET A 172 -23.14 37.42 8.63
CA MET A 172 -22.76 38.54 9.51
C MET A 172 -21.33 39.05 9.26
N GLY A 173 -20.59 38.42 8.34
CA GLY A 173 -19.21 38.74 7.97
C GLY A 173 -18.22 37.72 8.51
N GLY A 174 -17.25 37.32 7.66
CA GLY A 174 -16.26 36.28 7.97
C GLY A 174 -16.60 34.93 7.34
N ALA A 175 -15.86 33.88 7.74
CA ALA A 175 -16.08 32.52 7.29
C ALA A 175 -15.92 31.55 8.48
N VAL A 176 -16.75 30.51 8.51
CA VAL A 176 -16.68 29.43 9.50
C VAL A 176 -16.11 28.19 8.84
N ALA A 177 -14.93 27.77 9.28
CA ALA A 177 -14.29 26.54 8.86
C ALA A 177 -14.54 25.42 9.88
N THR A 178 -14.75 24.20 9.41
CA THR A 178 -15.01 23.03 10.26
C THR A 178 -14.27 21.81 9.74
N ALA A 179 -13.77 20.99 10.67
CA ALA A 179 -13.27 19.64 10.42
C ALA A 179 -13.96 18.69 11.39
N ALA A 180 -14.61 17.65 10.88
CA ALA A 180 -15.36 16.70 11.71
C ALA A 180 -14.93 15.25 11.43
N VAL A 181 -14.87 14.44 12.47
CA VAL A 181 -14.61 12.99 12.39
C VAL A 181 -15.51 12.24 13.38
N GLN A 182 -15.95 11.04 13.03
CA GLN A 182 -16.78 10.19 13.88
C GLN A 182 -15.94 9.18 14.69
N SER A 183 -16.47 8.76 15.83
CA SER A 183 -15.88 7.69 16.63
C SER A 183 -15.90 6.37 15.86
N SER A 184 -14.81 5.61 15.96
CA SER A 184 -14.68 4.26 15.40
C SER A 184 -15.52 3.22 16.15
N ASN A 185 -15.75 3.43 17.44
CA ASN A 185 -16.67 2.64 18.23
C ASN A 185 -18.09 3.23 18.21
N SER A 186 -19.09 2.34 18.32
CA SER A 186 -20.50 2.70 18.41
C SER A 186 -21.01 2.62 19.84
N PHE A 187 -22.13 3.30 20.08
CA PHE A 187 -22.85 3.32 21.34
C PHE A 187 -24.29 2.92 21.09
N GLU A 188 -24.88 2.22 22.04
CA GLU A 188 -26.31 1.91 22.07
C GLU A 188 -26.76 2.15 23.51
N PHE A 189 -27.57 3.19 23.70
CA PHE A 189 -28.02 3.64 25.01
C PHE A 189 -29.43 3.13 25.31
N GLU A 190 -29.78 3.12 26.59
CA GLU A 190 -31.12 2.75 27.02
C GLU A 190 -32.17 3.82 26.66
N PHE A 191 -33.46 3.49 26.85
CA PHE A 191 -34.55 4.43 26.62
C PHE A 191 -34.33 5.76 27.37
N PRO A 192 -34.45 6.93 26.71
CA PRO A 192 -35.05 7.19 25.39
C PRO A 192 -34.06 7.29 24.21
N TYR A 193 -32.82 6.82 24.35
CA TYR A 193 -31.71 7.03 23.41
C TYR A 193 -31.30 5.76 22.64
N GLN A 194 -32.26 4.88 22.38
CA GLN A 194 -31.96 3.60 21.73
C GLN A 194 -31.61 3.75 20.26
N GLY A 195 -30.66 2.92 19.84
CA GLY A 195 -30.16 2.89 18.47
C GLY A 195 -28.64 2.92 18.47
N ILE A 196 -28.05 2.25 17.48
CA ILE A 196 -26.62 2.30 17.24
C ILE A 196 -26.27 3.70 16.72
N GLN A 197 -25.37 4.37 17.42
CA GLN A 197 -24.94 5.73 17.09
C GLN A 197 -23.43 5.91 17.33
N HIS A 198 -22.90 7.03 16.84
CA HIS A 198 -21.50 7.42 16.99
C HIS A 198 -21.41 8.82 17.58
N VAL A 199 -20.28 9.12 18.23
CA VAL A 199 -19.98 10.47 18.69
C VAL A 199 -19.14 11.16 17.63
N SER A 200 -19.37 12.45 17.41
CA SER A 200 -18.59 13.27 16.49
C SER A 200 -17.65 14.20 17.26
N LEU A 201 -16.42 14.30 16.80
CA LEU A 201 -15.45 15.32 17.18
C LEU A 201 -15.40 16.36 16.07
N THR A 202 -15.67 17.62 16.41
CA THR A 202 -15.66 18.74 15.47
C THR A 202 -14.68 19.81 15.95
N ILE A 203 -13.76 20.18 15.07
CA ILE A 203 -12.97 21.41 15.21
C ILE A 203 -13.69 22.48 14.40
N ARG A 204 -14.02 23.61 15.03
CA ARG A 204 -14.64 24.76 14.37
C ARG A 204 -13.74 25.97 14.55
N SER A 205 -13.51 26.71 13.48
CA SER A 205 -12.82 28.00 13.50
C SER A 205 -13.68 29.09 12.91
N ASP A 206 -13.87 30.15 13.67
CA ASP A 206 -14.55 31.40 13.32
C ASP A 206 -13.70 32.59 13.86
N ASP A 207 -14.22 33.39 14.80
CA ASP A 207 -13.47 34.37 15.58
C ASP A 207 -12.60 33.73 16.69
N GLY A 208 -12.76 32.42 16.91
CA GLY A 208 -11.93 31.60 17.78
C GLY A 208 -11.88 30.15 17.28
N THR A 209 -11.27 29.27 18.07
CA THR A 209 -11.27 27.82 17.81
C THR A 209 -12.06 27.13 18.88
N ASP A 210 -13.04 26.32 18.49
CA ASP A 210 -13.76 25.40 19.35
C ASP A 210 -13.41 23.95 19.05
N VAL A 211 -13.32 23.14 20.11
CA VAL A 211 -13.23 21.68 20.03
C VAL A 211 -14.49 21.10 20.64
N ILE A 212 -15.35 20.53 19.80
CA ILE A 212 -16.72 20.15 20.14
C ILE A 212 -16.83 18.63 20.08
N LEU A 213 -17.37 18.03 21.14
CA LEU A 213 -17.88 16.66 21.12
C LEU A 213 -19.39 16.70 21.05
N SER A 214 -19.98 15.91 20.15
CA SER A 214 -21.43 15.85 19.99
C SER A 214 -21.92 14.43 19.77
N ILE A 215 -23.06 14.09 20.37
CA ILE A 215 -23.75 12.81 20.22
C ILE A 215 -25.11 13.02 19.57
N GLU A 216 -25.59 12.07 18.78
CA GLU A 216 -26.89 12.18 18.10
C GLU A 216 -28.07 11.97 19.06
N GLN A 217 -27.97 10.98 19.95
CA GLN A 217 -29.01 10.60 20.89
C GLN A 217 -28.39 10.33 22.27
N GLY A 218 -28.42 11.31 23.15
CA GLY A 218 -27.90 11.14 24.51
C GLY A 218 -27.67 12.47 25.20
N GLN A 219 -27.21 12.42 26.44
CA GLN A 219 -26.93 13.62 27.23
C GLN A 219 -25.56 13.51 27.89
N PHE A 220 -24.67 14.44 27.59
CA PHE A 220 -23.44 14.66 28.35
C PHE A 220 -23.76 15.31 29.70
N LEU A 221 -23.18 14.78 30.78
CA LEU A 221 -23.30 15.37 32.12
C LEU A 221 -22.31 16.53 32.31
N CYS A 222 -22.59 17.67 31.67
CA CYS A 222 -21.67 18.82 31.64
C CYS A 222 -22.33 20.21 31.75
N THR A 223 -23.43 20.35 32.48
CA THR A 223 -24.27 21.57 32.51
C THR A 223 -23.56 22.83 33.04
N MET A 224 -22.70 22.73 34.06
CA MET A 224 -21.94 23.86 34.62
C MET A 224 -20.42 23.70 34.47
N GLY A 225 -20.01 22.87 33.51
CA GLY A 225 -18.63 22.43 33.34
C GLY A 225 -18.38 21.06 33.96
N CYS A 226 -17.46 20.34 33.34
CA CYS A 226 -17.10 18.98 33.71
C CYS A 226 -15.61 18.73 33.40
N SER A 227 -15.15 17.52 33.71
CA SER A 227 -13.82 17.06 33.34
C SER A 227 -13.91 15.77 32.54
N VAL A 228 -13.19 15.73 31.42
CA VAL A 228 -13.01 14.53 30.60
C VAL A 228 -11.57 14.05 30.72
N MET A 229 -11.34 12.76 30.51
CA MET A 229 -9.99 12.19 30.42
C MET A 229 -9.64 12.06 28.94
N VAL A 230 -8.50 12.60 28.52
CA VAL A 230 -8.06 12.61 27.12
C VAL A 230 -6.74 11.89 27.02
N ARG A 231 -6.62 11.00 26.04
CA ARG A 231 -5.40 10.29 25.71
C ARG A 231 -5.17 10.34 24.21
N PHE A 232 -4.03 10.88 23.80
CA PHE A 232 -3.56 10.81 22.42
C PHE A 232 -2.62 9.61 22.28
N ASP A 233 -2.91 8.75 21.30
CA ASP A 233 -2.18 7.52 21.01
C ASP A 233 -1.95 6.67 22.28
N ASP A 234 -0.71 6.22 22.49
CA ASP A 234 -0.27 5.50 23.69
C ASP A 234 0.29 6.44 24.78
N GLY A 235 0.15 7.76 24.61
CA GLY A 235 0.65 8.77 25.55
C GLY A 235 -0.05 8.77 26.92
N PRO A 236 0.34 9.68 27.82
CA PRO A 236 -0.30 9.80 29.13
C PRO A 236 -1.78 10.20 28.99
N THR A 237 -2.58 9.80 29.98
CA THR A 237 -3.98 10.25 30.09
C THR A 237 -4.04 11.52 30.92
N ASP A 238 -4.51 12.60 30.31
CA ASP A 238 -4.62 13.92 30.93
C ASP A 238 -6.07 14.27 31.24
N ARG A 239 -6.28 15.06 32.28
CA ARG A 239 -7.60 15.62 32.61
C ARG A 239 -7.80 16.96 31.93
N TRP A 240 -8.89 17.07 31.16
CA TRP A 240 -9.26 18.28 30.43
C TRP A 240 -10.59 18.82 30.94
N ARG A 241 -10.71 20.14 30.99
CA ARG A 241 -11.98 20.80 31.34
C ARG A 241 -12.85 20.86 30.08
N ALA A 242 -14.13 20.58 30.25
CA ALA A 242 -15.14 20.81 29.22
C ALA A 242 -16.30 21.64 29.80
N VAL A 243 -17.08 22.27 28.93
CA VAL A 243 -18.31 22.98 29.32
C VAL A 243 -19.44 22.72 28.33
N GLY A 244 -20.68 22.83 28.80
CA GLY A 244 -21.84 22.79 27.92
C GLY A 244 -21.99 24.04 27.04
N PRO A 245 -22.77 23.94 25.96
CA PRO A 245 -23.12 25.06 25.09
C PRO A 245 -23.95 26.13 25.80
N SER A 246 -23.96 27.33 25.22
CA SER A 246 -24.71 28.48 25.73
C SER A 246 -26.23 28.34 25.60
N ASP A 247 -26.72 27.48 24.70
CA ASP A 247 -28.14 27.16 24.54
C ASP A 247 -28.64 26.09 25.51
N HIS A 248 -27.76 25.59 26.39
CA HIS A 248 -28.02 24.52 27.35
C HIS A 248 -28.43 23.17 26.73
N SER A 249 -28.17 22.96 25.44
CA SER A 249 -28.26 21.61 24.85
C SER A 249 -27.31 20.65 25.57
N THR A 250 -27.71 19.40 25.65
CA THR A 250 -26.99 18.36 26.41
C THR A 250 -26.26 17.37 25.51
N GLU A 251 -26.50 17.47 24.22
CA GLU A 251 -25.99 16.62 23.16
C GLU A 251 -24.56 17.01 22.76
N SER A 252 -24.04 18.13 23.27
CA SER A 252 -22.68 18.59 22.95
C SER A 252 -21.93 19.20 24.14
N ILE A 253 -20.61 19.13 24.08
CA ILE A 253 -19.69 19.76 25.04
C ILE A 253 -18.45 20.33 24.34
N PHE A 254 -17.87 21.37 24.93
CA PHE A 254 -16.74 22.12 24.39
C PHE A 254 -15.51 21.88 25.25
N LEU A 255 -14.46 21.28 24.68
CA LEU A 255 -13.18 21.09 25.37
C LEU A 255 -12.41 22.40 25.44
N ARG A 256 -11.83 22.69 26.61
CA ARG A 256 -11.01 23.89 26.83
C ARG A 256 -9.53 23.61 26.61
N LYS A 257 -8.75 24.68 26.39
CA LYS A 257 -7.33 24.64 25.98
C LYS A 257 -7.17 24.16 24.54
N GLU A 258 -7.99 24.74 23.67
CA GLU A 258 -8.20 24.43 22.28
C GLU A 258 -6.87 24.45 21.51
N SER A 259 -6.01 25.45 21.75
CA SER A 259 -4.67 25.51 21.13
C SER A 259 -3.74 24.36 21.56
N GLN A 260 -3.80 23.93 22.82
CA GLN A 260 -3.03 22.77 23.29
C GLN A 260 -3.59 21.47 22.70
N PHE A 261 -4.91 21.38 22.56
CA PHE A 261 -5.59 20.23 21.97
C PHE A 261 -5.16 20.07 20.51
N LEU A 262 -5.27 21.12 19.70
CA LEU A 262 -4.88 21.11 18.30
C LEU A 262 -3.41 20.78 18.09
N LYS A 263 -2.52 21.28 18.96
CA LYS A 263 -1.09 20.97 18.91
C LYS A 263 -0.82 19.46 19.08
N GLN A 264 -1.57 18.80 19.96
CA GLN A 264 -1.45 17.34 20.16
C GLN A 264 -2.16 16.58 19.04
N LEU A 265 -3.37 17.01 18.67
CA LEU A 265 -4.19 16.41 17.62
C LEU A 265 -3.45 16.33 16.27
N LYS A 266 -2.70 17.37 15.90
CA LYS A 266 -1.95 17.44 14.64
C LYS A 266 -0.99 16.26 14.41
N ASN A 267 -0.48 15.66 15.49
CA ASN A 267 0.46 14.54 15.41
C ASN A 267 -0.14 13.22 15.90
N ALA A 268 -1.41 13.22 16.29
CA ALA A 268 -2.07 12.06 16.85
C ALA A 268 -2.69 11.19 15.76
N ARG A 269 -2.76 9.90 16.05
CA ARG A 269 -3.35 8.87 15.19
C ARG A 269 -4.69 8.39 15.74
N VAL A 270 -4.73 8.15 17.04
CA VAL A 270 -5.93 7.74 17.78
C VAL A 270 -6.12 8.68 18.96
N LEU A 271 -7.33 9.18 19.11
CA LEU A 271 -7.72 10.01 20.23
C LEU A 271 -8.78 9.25 21.04
N ARG A 272 -8.52 9.08 22.33
CA ARG A 272 -9.48 8.51 23.28
C ARG A 272 -9.94 9.57 24.25
N ILE A 273 -11.25 9.71 24.41
CA ILE A 273 -11.85 10.63 25.37
C ILE A 273 -12.85 9.88 26.23
N GLU A 274 -12.65 9.89 27.54
CA GLU A 274 -13.66 9.41 28.48
C GLU A 274 -14.56 10.57 28.90
N ALA A 275 -15.85 10.45 28.59
CA ALA A 275 -16.89 11.41 28.96
C ALA A 275 -18.02 10.71 29.73
N ASP A 276 -18.77 11.49 30.51
CA ASP A 276 -19.85 11.00 31.37
C ASP A 276 -21.21 11.29 30.74
N PHE A 277 -22.05 10.26 30.64
CA PHE A 277 -23.35 10.31 30.00
C PHE A 277 -24.47 10.00 31.00
N PHE A 278 -25.61 10.68 30.88
CA PHE A 278 -26.75 10.46 31.75
C PHE A 278 -27.22 9.00 31.67
N GLN A 279 -27.38 8.35 32.82
CA GLN A 279 -27.77 6.93 32.98
C GLN A 279 -26.79 5.88 32.43
N GLU A 280 -25.84 6.29 31.59
CA GLU A 280 -24.86 5.40 30.95
C GLU A 280 -23.48 5.44 31.65
N GLY A 281 -23.24 6.46 32.47
CA GLY A 281 -21.97 6.67 33.16
C GLY A 281 -20.84 7.02 32.19
N LYS A 282 -19.61 6.65 32.59
CA LYS A 282 -18.39 6.92 31.81
C LYS A 282 -18.30 6.02 30.59
N ARG A 283 -18.17 6.63 29.42
CA ARG A 283 -17.92 5.95 28.14
C ARG A 283 -16.66 6.48 27.49
N VAL A 284 -15.87 5.58 26.89
CA VAL A 284 -14.66 5.92 26.14
C VAL A 284 -15.02 6.07 24.67
N LEU A 285 -14.73 7.25 24.13
CA LEU A 285 -14.91 7.63 22.74
C LEU A 285 -13.58 7.43 22.02
N GLU A 286 -13.54 6.62 20.96
CA GLU A 286 -12.31 6.34 20.21
C GLU A 286 -12.37 6.91 18.80
N PHE A 287 -11.55 7.93 18.51
CA PHE A 287 -11.52 8.63 17.23
C PHE A 287 -10.24 8.29 16.44
N PRO A 288 -10.36 7.83 15.18
CA PRO A 288 -9.24 7.82 14.25
C PRO A 288 -8.99 9.25 13.77
N VAL A 289 -7.92 9.89 14.24
CA VAL A 289 -7.64 11.33 14.01
C VAL A 289 -6.43 11.60 13.13
N ALA A 290 -5.78 10.55 12.62
CA ALA A 290 -4.66 10.66 11.71
C ALA A 290 -4.98 11.56 10.50
N ARG A 291 -3.95 12.17 9.91
CA ARG A 291 -4.07 13.04 8.73
C ARG A 291 -5.01 14.24 8.92
N PHE A 292 -5.18 14.71 10.16
CA PHE A 292 -5.84 15.98 10.45
C PHE A 292 -5.04 17.16 9.84
N ASP A 293 -5.69 17.93 8.98
CA ASP A 293 -5.12 19.07 8.27
C ASP A 293 -5.56 20.38 8.93
N ALA A 294 -4.71 20.87 9.84
CA ALA A 294 -4.94 22.11 10.55
C ALA A 294 -5.00 23.36 9.63
N SER A 295 -4.49 23.29 8.39
CA SER A 295 -4.55 24.42 7.45
C SER A 295 -5.94 24.65 6.87
N LYS A 296 -6.83 23.65 6.94
CA LYS A 296 -8.22 23.74 6.46
C LYS A 296 -9.19 24.29 7.49
N VAL A 297 -8.70 24.61 8.68
CA VAL A 297 -9.48 25.13 9.83
C VAL A 297 -8.78 26.30 10.51
N ASN A 298 -7.86 26.99 9.83
CA ASN A 298 -7.16 28.18 10.30
C ASN A 298 -7.34 29.34 9.31
#